data_AF-A0A9C8AE85-F1
#
_entry.id   AF-A0A9C8AE85-F1
#
_cell.length_a   1.000
_cell.length_b   1.000
_cell.length_c   1.000
_cell.angle_alpha   90.00
_cell.angle_beta   90.00
_cell.angle_gamma   90.00
#
_symmetry.space_group_name_H-M   'P 1'
#
loop_
_entity.id
_entity.type
_entity.pdbx_description
1 polymer ?
#
loop_
_entity_poly.entity_id
_entity_poly.type
_entity_poly.pdbx_seq_one_letter_code
_entity_poly.pdbx_strand_id
1 'polypeptide(L)'
;VGRKPNVEGLEADKTGIQINERGFIEVEGHCQTSMLGIYAIGDVIGGPMLAHKGSEEGVMVAERLVGQKSEMSYETIPWVIYTSPEIAWVGKTEEQLKATGVEYKVGQFPFAASGRARAHGDTSGMVRIIADAQTDRVLGVHIFGISASELITEAVVAMEFESSAEDLARTIHAHPTLSEALHEAALGVDGRMIHA
;
A
#
# COMPACT_ATOMS: atom_id res chain seq x y z
N VAL A 1 12.26 -8.11 -19.36
CA VAL A 1 12.43 -6.81 -18.65
C VAL A 1 11.72 -6.94 -17.31
N GLY A 2 12.32 -6.48 -16.22
CA GLY A 2 11.91 -6.77 -14.84
C GLY A 2 12.98 -7.56 -14.06
N ARG A 3 12.73 -7.83 -12.78
CA ARG A 3 13.60 -8.64 -11.92
C ARG A 3 13.12 -10.10 -11.90
N LYS A 4 14.02 -11.02 -11.54
CA LYS A 4 13.74 -12.44 -11.31
C LYS A 4 14.34 -12.85 -9.96
N PRO A 5 13.78 -13.86 -9.27
CA PRO A 5 14.36 -14.37 -8.04
C PRO A 5 15.76 -14.93 -8.31
N ASN A 6 16.68 -14.71 -7.37
CA ASN A 6 18.01 -15.32 -7.40
C ASN A 6 18.06 -16.49 -6.42
N VAL A 7 18.03 -17.70 -6.97
CA VAL A 7 18.12 -18.98 -6.22
C VAL A 7 19.36 -19.78 -6.63
N GLU A 8 20.30 -19.14 -7.33
CA GLU A 8 21.55 -19.78 -7.76
C GLU A 8 22.37 -20.22 -6.54
N GLY A 9 22.85 -21.46 -6.56
CA GLY A 9 23.63 -22.04 -5.46
C GLY A 9 22.82 -22.51 -4.25
N LEU A 10 21.48 -22.34 -4.23
CA LEU A 10 20.63 -22.85 -3.15
C LEU A 10 20.55 -24.39 -3.14
N GLU A 11 20.84 -25.02 -4.29
CA GLU A 11 20.70 -26.47 -4.50
C GLU A 11 19.30 -26.98 -4.10
N ALA A 12 18.25 -26.27 -4.50
CA ALA A 12 16.86 -26.54 -4.11
C ALA A 12 16.43 -28.01 -4.32
N ASP A 13 16.86 -28.61 -5.44
CA ASP A 13 16.62 -30.03 -5.76
C ASP A 13 17.20 -31.00 -4.72
N LYS A 14 18.29 -30.61 -4.03
CA LYS A 14 18.92 -31.41 -2.98
C LYS A 14 18.35 -31.13 -1.58
N THR A 15 17.81 -29.93 -1.38
CA THR A 15 17.28 -29.49 -0.07
C THR A 15 15.80 -29.80 0.10
N GLY A 16 15.05 -30.09 -0.98
CA GLY A 16 13.61 -30.34 -0.92
C GLY A 16 12.76 -29.06 -0.87
N ILE A 17 13.39 -27.89 -1.04
CA ILE A 17 12.71 -26.60 -1.16
C ILE A 17 12.02 -26.56 -2.54
N GLN A 18 10.71 -26.34 -2.54
CA GLN A 18 9.93 -26.24 -3.77
C GLN A 18 10.12 -24.88 -4.44
N ILE A 19 10.33 -24.90 -5.76
CA ILE A 19 10.42 -23.73 -6.62
C ILE A 19 9.32 -23.84 -7.67
N ASN A 20 8.51 -22.80 -7.82
CA ASN A 20 7.43 -22.79 -8.80
C ASN A 20 7.94 -22.59 -10.24
N GLU A 21 7.05 -22.73 -11.22
CA GLU A 21 7.37 -22.59 -12.65
C GLU A 21 7.94 -21.21 -13.02
N ARG A 22 7.73 -20.19 -12.17
CA ARG A 22 8.25 -18.82 -12.37
C ARG A 22 9.59 -18.59 -11.67
N GLY A 23 10.15 -19.60 -10.99
CA GLY A 23 11.45 -19.57 -10.33
C GLY A 23 11.44 -19.07 -8.89
N PHE A 24 10.26 -18.80 -8.30
CA PHE A 24 10.15 -18.35 -6.91
C PHE A 24 10.08 -19.53 -5.95
N ILE A 25 10.64 -19.36 -4.76
CA ILE A 25 10.51 -20.33 -3.66
C ILE A 25 9.04 -20.33 -3.20
N GLU A 26 8.42 -21.49 -3.19
CA GLU A 26 7.08 -21.66 -2.66
C GLU A 26 7.09 -21.56 -1.14
N VAL A 27 6.20 -20.73 -0.61
CA VAL A 27 6.01 -20.53 0.82
C VAL A 27 4.54 -20.56 1.18
N GLU A 28 4.25 -20.99 2.39
CA GLU A 28 2.91 -21.00 2.98
C GLU A 28 2.86 -20.14 4.24
N GLY A 29 1.71 -19.53 4.48
CA GLY A 29 1.43 -18.72 5.67
C GLY A 29 2.49 -17.65 5.90
N HIS A 30 3.28 -17.82 6.96
CA HIS A 30 4.27 -16.86 7.44
C HIS A 30 5.65 -17.10 6.83
N CYS A 31 5.72 -17.13 5.49
CA CYS A 31 6.95 -17.27 4.72
C CYS A 31 7.70 -18.61 4.93
N GLN A 32 7.02 -19.65 5.39
CA GLN A 32 7.62 -20.96 5.62
C GLN A 32 7.67 -21.78 4.32
N THR A 33 8.81 -22.36 4.01
CA THR A 33 8.96 -23.22 2.82
C THR A 33 8.30 -24.60 3.04
N SER A 34 8.35 -25.46 2.02
CA SER A 34 8.01 -26.89 2.12
C SER A 34 8.79 -27.64 3.22
N MET A 35 9.92 -27.09 3.68
CA MET A 35 10.78 -27.64 4.72
C MET A 35 10.51 -26.97 6.07
N LEU A 36 10.14 -27.78 7.08
CA LEU A 36 9.90 -27.29 8.44
C LEU A 36 11.15 -26.61 9.02
N GLY A 37 11.00 -25.38 9.52
CA GLY A 37 12.09 -24.59 10.09
C GLY A 37 12.94 -23.83 9.06
N ILE A 38 12.65 -23.94 7.77
CA ILE A 38 13.28 -23.18 6.69
C ILE A 38 12.28 -22.17 6.12
N TYR A 39 12.72 -20.91 6.02
CA TYR A 39 11.90 -19.77 5.60
C TYR A 39 12.55 -19.06 4.40
N ALA A 40 11.74 -18.40 3.59
CA ALA A 40 12.19 -17.55 2.49
C ALA A 40 11.36 -16.26 2.47
N ILE A 41 12.01 -15.12 2.24
CA ILE A 41 11.39 -13.78 2.32
C ILE A 41 11.86 -12.90 1.15
N GLY A 42 11.19 -11.78 0.95
CA GLY A 42 11.55 -10.75 -0.02
C GLY A 42 11.31 -11.19 -1.47
N ASP A 43 12.22 -10.77 -2.36
CA ASP A 43 12.08 -10.97 -3.80
C ASP A 43 12.02 -12.45 -4.21
N VAL A 44 12.60 -13.37 -3.43
CA VAL A 44 12.70 -14.79 -3.81
C VAL A 44 11.39 -15.56 -3.70
N ILE A 45 10.39 -15.03 -2.99
CA ILE A 45 9.05 -15.65 -2.85
C ILE A 45 7.97 -15.01 -3.72
N GLY A 46 8.32 -13.96 -4.46
CA GLY A 46 7.38 -13.24 -5.33
C GLY A 46 6.52 -12.22 -4.57
N GLY A 47 5.37 -11.88 -5.15
CA GLY A 47 4.58 -10.72 -4.72
C GLY A 47 5.23 -9.39 -5.11
N PRO A 48 4.89 -8.29 -4.42
CA PRO A 48 5.58 -7.01 -4.58
C PRO A 48 7.08 -7.14 -4.27
N MET A 49 7.93 -6.90 -5.28
CA MET A 49 9.40 -6.89 -5.11
C MET A 49 9.86 -5.52 -4.60
N LEU A 50 9.51 -5.24 -3.33
CA LEU A 50 9.74 -3.97 -2.66
C LEU A 50 10.61 -4.18 -1.41
N ALA A 51 11.49 -3.22 -1.13
CA ALA A 51 12.44 -3.31 -0.02
C ALA A 51 11.74 -3.43 1.34
N HIS A 52 10.75 -2.57 1.61
CA HIS A 52 9.98 -2.59 2.85
C HIS A 52 9.16 -3.88 3.03
N LYS A 53 8.63 -4.47 1.94
CA LYS A 53 8.00 -5.79 1.98
C LYS A 53 8.99 -6.87 2.46
N GLY A 54 10.18 -6.92 1.87
CA GLY A 54 11.20 -7.89 2.26
C GLY A 54 11.70 -7.69 3.70
N SER A 55 11.82 -6.44 4.16
CA SER A 55 12.19 -6.13 5.54
C SER A 55 11.15 -6.63 6.54
N GLU A 56 9.87 -6.31 6.33
CA GLU A 56 8.79 -6.68 7.26
C GLU A 56 8.54 -8.19 7.29
N GLU A 57 8.65 -8.89 6.16
CA GLU A 57 8.65 -10.36 6.16
C GLU A 57 9.80 -10.93 6.99
N GLY A 58 10.98 -10.30 6.93
CA GLY A 58 12.13 -10.68 7.74
C GLY A 58 11.91 -10.48 9.23
N VAL A 59 11.32 -9.35 9.63
CA VAL A 59 10.91 -9.08 11.02
C VAL A 59 9.90 -10.12 11.48
N MET A 60 8.84 -10.35 10.69
CA MET A 60 7.80 -11.34 11.00
C MET A 60 8.40 -12.74 11.21
N VAL A 61 9.26 -13.19 10.32
CA VAL A 61 9.92 -14.50 10.44
C VAL A 61 10.83 -14.54 11.68
N ALA A 62 11.63 -13.51 11.92
CA ALA A 62 12.52 -13.44 13.08
C ALA A 62 11.76 -13.50 14.41
N GLU A 63 10.67 -12.74 14.54
CA GLU A 63 9.80 -12.73 15.72
C GLU A 63 9.14 -14.09 15.95
N ARG A 64 8.70 -14.76 14.87
CA ARG A 64 8.13 -16.10 14.94
C ARG A 64 9.12 -17.17 15.35
N LEU A 65 10.37 -17.08 14.89
CA LEU A 65 11.44 -17.98 15.30
C LEU A 65 11.70 -17.93 16.81
N VAL A 66 11.44 -16.78 17.46
CA VAL A 66 11.52 -16.62 18.92
C VAL A 66 10.17 -16.78 19.65
N GLY A 67 9.16 -17.35 18.97
CA GLY A 67 7.88 -17.73 19.57
C GLY A 67 6.84 -16.62 19.68
N GLN A 68 7.07 -15.45 19.07
CA GLN A 68 6.07 -14.38 19.02
C GLN A 68 5.00 -14.66 17.94
N LYS A 69 3.86 -13.95 18.06
CA LYS A 69 2.70 -14.09 17.14
C LYS A 69 2.66 -12.94 16.14
N SER A 70 3.75 -12.78 15.38
CA SER A 70 3.88 -11.72 14.40
C SER A 70 3.10 -12.01 13.11
N GLU A 71 2.56 -10.98 12.48
CA GLU A 71 1.85 -11.04 11.21
C GLU A 71 2.07 -9.72 10.44
N MET A 72 2.10 -9.80 9.12
CA MET A 72 2.22 -8.65 8.23
C MET A 72 1.00 -8.63 7.30
N SER A 73 0.38 -7.46 7.16
CA SER A 73 -0.67 -7.25 6.16
C SER A 73 -0.06 -6.96 4.79
N TYR A 74 -0.39 -7.80 3.80
CA TYR A 74 -0.02 -7.57 2.39
C TYR A 74 -0.94 -6.57 1.70
N GLU A 75 -2.10 -6.26 2.29
CA GLU A 75 -3.12 -5.36 1.74
C GLU A 75 -2.75 -3.88 1.93
N THR A 76 -1.85 -3.59 2.87
CA THR A 76 -1.44 -2.24 3.28
C THR A 76 -0.01 -1.92 2.89
N ILE A 77 0.63 -2.72 2.03
CA ILE A 77 1.96 -2.43 1.48
C ILE A 77 1.85 -1.21 0.54
N PRO A 78 2.49 -0.06 0.86
CA PRO A 78 2.50 1.08 -0.02
C PRO A 78 3.43 0.84 -1.21
N TRP A 79 3.08 1.41 -2.35
CA TRP A 79 3.90 1.46 -3.55
C TRP A 79 4.27 2.90 -3.84
N VAL A 80 5.49 3.13 -4.33
CA VAL A 80 5.98 4.46 -4.66
C VAL A 80 6.80 4.43 -5.95
N ILE A 81 6.56 5.41 -6.80
CA ILE A 81 7.39 5.75 -7.96
C ILE A 81 7.91 7.17 -7.73
N TYR A 82 9.22 7.29 -7.54
CA TYR A 82 9.92 8.53 -7.18
C TYR A 82 10.20 9.45 -8.39
N THR A 83 9.23 9.58 -9.29
CA THR A 83 9.27 10.58 -10.37
C THR A 83 8.97 11.97 -9.83
N SER A 84 9.06 13.00 -10.70
CA SER A 84 8.57 14.34 -10.38
C SER A 84 7.43 14.70 -11.33
N PRO A 85 6.18 14.87 -10.84
CA PRO A 85 5.75 14.58 -9.46
C PRO A 85 5.75 13.07 -9.14
N GLU A 86 5.66 12.74 -7.84
CA GLU A 86 5.68 11.37 -7.34
C GLU A 86 4.33 10.68 -7.56
N ILE A 87 4.34 9.35 -7.60
CA ILE A 87 3.13 8.52 -7.59
C ILE A 87 3.25 7.57 -6.41
N ALA A 88 2.23 7.51 -5.56
CA ALA A 88 2.16 6.55 -4.46
C ALA A 88 0.74 5.99 -4.31
N TRP A 89 0.61 4.73 -3.89
CA TRP A 89 -0.68 4.14 -3.59
C TRP A 89 -0.58 3.03 -2.55
N VAL A 90 -1.70 2.74 -1.88
CA VAL A 90 -1.89 1.61 -0.98
C VAL A 90 -3.30 1.06 -1.18
N GLY A 91 -3.48 -0.25 -0.98
CA GLY A 91 -4.77 -0.91 -1.12
C GLY A 91 -5.14 -1.26 -2.56
N LYS A 92 -6.45 -1.43 -2.79
CA LYS A 92 -7.01 -1.89 -4.06
C LYS A 92 -7.23 -0.77 -5.06
N THR A 93 -7.04 -1.08 -6.34
CA THR A 93 -7.48 -0.21 -7.45
C THR A 93 -8.96 -0.42 -7.75
N GLU A 94 -9.59 0.54 -8.44
CA GLU A 94 -10.97 0.39 -8.92
C GLU A 94 -11.13 -0.81 -9.87
N GLU A 95 -10.12 -1.11 -10.69
CA GLU A 95 -10.16 -2.26 -11.59
C GLU A 95 -10.19 -3.58 -10.82
N GLN A 96 -9.42 -3.68 -9.73
CA GLN A 96 -9.43 -4.84 -8.84
C GLN A 96 -10.80 -5.00 -8.16
N LEU A 97 -11.39 -3.89 -7.68
CA LEU A 97 -12.71 -3.91 -7.02
C LEU A 97 -13.84 -4.25 -8.01
N LYS A 98 -13.79 -3.69 -9.22
CA LYS A 98 -14.73 -4.04 -10.30
C LYS A 98 -14.63 -5.52 -10.68
N ALA A 99 -13.42 -6.07 -10.74
CA ALA A 99 -13.20 -7.48 -11.07
C ALA A 99 -13.76 -8.43 -10.00
N THR A 100 -13.83 -8.00 -8.73
CA THR A 100 -14.37 -8.79 -7.62
C THR A 100 -15.83 -8.45 -7.29
N GLY A 101 -16.45 -7.50 -7.99
CA GLY A 101 -17.84 -7.10 -7.77
C GLY A 101 -18.08 -6.36 -6.45
N VAL A 102 -17.03 -5.71 -5.91
CA VAL A 102 -17.16 -4.87 -4.72
C VAL A 102 -17.71 -3.51 -5.12
N GLU A 103 -18.81 -3.10 -4.51
CA GLU A 103 -19.40 -1.77 -4.69
C GLU A 103 -18.62 -0.73 -3.89
N TYR A 104 -18.24 0.37 -4.52
CA TYR A 104 -17.40 1.40 -3.89
C TYR A 104 -17.83 2.82 -4.28
N LYS A 105 -17.46 3.77 -3.42
CA LYS A 105 -17.52 5.22 -3.65
C LYS A 105 -16.11 5.76 -3.87
N VAL A 106 -16.00 6.89 -4.56
CA VAL A 106 -14.72 7.55 -4.82
C VAL A 106 -14.80 9.03 -4.48
N GLY A 107 -13.82 9.48 -3.70
CA GLY A 107 -13.52 10.88 -3.51
C GLY A 107 -12.18 11.26 -4.14
N GLN A 108 -12.09 12.46 -4.71
CA GLN A 108 -10.84 12.95 -5.30
C GLN A 108 -10.69 14.45 -5.06
N PHE A 109 -9.47 14.89 -4.78
CA PHE A 109 -9.15 16.31 -4.60
C PHE A 109 -7.87 16.69 -5.36
N PRO A 110 -7.91 17.71 -6.25
CA PRO A 110 -6.75 18.12 -7.02
C PRO A 110 -5.80 19.02 -6.21
N PHE A 111 -4.49 18.83 -6.36
CA PHE A 111 -3.51 19.73 -5.73
C PHE A 111 -3.59 21.17 -6.26
N ALA A 112 -4.22 21.40 -7.42
CA ALA A 112 -4.56 22.74 -7.92
C ALA A 112 -5.45 23.56 -6.98
N ALA A 113 -6.23 22.91 -6.12
CA ALA A 113 -7.04 23.55 -5.09
C ALA A 113 -6.32 23.68 -3.73
N SER A 114 -5.14 23.07 -3.55
CA SER A 114 -4.35 23.19 -2.33
C SER A 114 -3.55 24.50 -2.28
N GLY A 115 -3.78 25.30 -1.23
CA GLY A 115 -3.00 26.51 -0.97
C GLY A 115 -1.51 26.22 -0.75
N ARG A 116 -1.18 25.09 -0.11
CA ARG A 116 0.21 24.68 0.12
C ARG A 116 0.91 24.26 -1.18
N ALA A 117 0.23 23.53 -2.06
CA ALA A 117 0.77 23.16 -3.37
C ALA A 117 1.07 24.41 -4.22
N ARG A 118 0.14 25.37 -4.25
CA ARG A 118 0.36 26.69 -4.88
C ARG A 118 1.57 27.42 -4.31
N ALA A 119 1.74 27.43 -3.00
CA ALA A 119 2.91 28.03 -2.35
C ALA A 119 4.24 27.32 -2.71
N HIS A 120 4.20 26.01 -2.98
CA HIS A 120 5.34 25.24 -3.48
C HIS A 120 5.65 25.46 -4.97
N GLY A 121 4.72 26.04 -5.73
CA GLY A 121 4.89 26.29 -7.17
C GLY A 121 4.63 25.07 -8.06
N ASP A 122 4.14 23.95 -7.49
CA ASP A 122 3.70 22.79 -8.25
C ASP A 122 2.31 22.35 -7.74
N THR A 123 1.38 22.25 -8.68
CA THR A 123 -0.03 21.95 -8.44
C THR A 123 -0.48 20.70 -9.17
N SER A 124 0.48 19.95 -9.71
CA SER A 124 0.23 18.77 -10.51
C SER A 124 -0.35 17.65 -9.66
N GLY A 125 -1.39 17.02 -10.18
CA GLY A 125 -1.96 15.79 -9.66
C GLY A 125 -3.04 15.98 -8.59
N MET A 126 -3.29 14.91 -7.84
CA MET A 126 -4.47 14.74 -6.99
C MET A 126 -4.27 13.64 -5.94
N VAL A 127 -5.13 13.66 -4.93
CA VAL A 127 -5.40 12.51 -4.06
C VAL A 127 -6.73 11.89 -4.46
N ARG A 128 -6.80 10.56 -4.48
CA ARG A 128 -8.01 9.76 -4.73
C ARG A 128 -8.18 8.72 -3.62
N ILE A 129 -9.35 8.69 -3.01
CA ILE A 129 -9.73 7.71 -1.98
C ILE A 129 -10.88 6.87 -2.52
N ILE A 130 -10.76 5.55 -2.36
CA ILE A 130 -11.78 4.57 -2.68
C ILE A 130 -12.27 3.98 -1.37
N ALA A 131 -13.57 4.03 -1.13
CA ALA A 131 -14.20 3.50 0.08
C ALA A 131 -15.33 2.54 -0.29
N ASP A 132 -15.55 1.54 0.55
CA ASP A 132 -16.67 0.61 0.41
C ASP A 132 -18.01 1.36 0.44
N ALA A 133 -18.93 1.03 -0.47
CA ALA A 133 -20.16 1.80 -0.63
C ALA A 133 -21.13 1.66 0.55
N GLN A 134 -21.05 0.58 1.33
CA GLN A 134 -21.99 0.29 2.41
C GLN A 134 -21.42 0.63 3.79
N THR A 135 -20.14 0.32 4.00
CA THR A 135 -19.47 0.41 5.30
C THR A 135 -18.58 1.64 5.44
N ASP A 136 -18.32 2.35 4.33
CA ASP A 136 -17.40 3.49 4.25
C ASP A 136 -15.93 3.16 4.55
N ARG A 137 -15.58 1.88 4.74
CA ARG A 137 -14.19 1.44 4.96
C ARG A 137 -13.31 1.84 3.78
N VAL A 138 -12.15 2.43 4.06
CA VAL A 138 -11.17 2.75 3.01
C VAL A 138 -10.60 1.47 2.41
N LEU A 139 -10.72 1.33 1.09
CA LEU A 139 -10.26 0.17 0.31
C LEU A 139 -8.97 0.45 -0.45
N GLY A 140 -8.68 1.72 -0.74
CA GLY A 140 -7.43 2.13 -1.36
C GLY A 140 -7.29 3.63 -1.48
N VAL A 141 -6.04 4.10 -1.45
CA VAL A 141 -5.68 5.52 -1.59
C VAL A 141 -4.58 5.64 -2.63
N HIS A 142 -4.75 6.58 -3.55
CA HIS A 142 -3.84 6.81 -4.67
C HIS A 142 -3.50 8.30 -4.73
N ILE A 143 -2.22 8.61 -4.78
CA ILE A 143 -1.70 9.97 -4.74
C ILE A 143 -0.76 10.15 -5.93
N PHE A 144 -0.98 11.20 -6.69
CA PHE A 144 -0.08 11.69 -7.72
C PHE A 144 0.21 13.15 -7.39
N GLY A 145 1.44 13.52 -7.08
CA GLY A 145 1.77 14.88 -6.65
C GLY A 145 3.03 15.01 -5.82
N ILE A 146 3.26 16.21 -5.29
CA ILE A 146 4.39 16.50 -4.40
C ILE A 146 4.26 15.68 -3.11
N SER A 147 5.37 15.08 -2.67
CA SER A 147 5.43 14.33 -1.41
C SER A 147 4.43 13.17 -1.32
N ALA A 148 4.02 12.59 -2.45
CA ALA A 148 3.11 11.44 -2.46
C ALA A 148 3.66 10.27 -1.63
N SER A 149 4.97 10.05 -1.67
CA SER A 149 5.69 9.04 -0.88
C SER A 149 5.56 9.22 0.63
N GLU A 150 5.44 10.46 1.11
CA GLU A 150 5.27 10.78 2.53
C GLU A 150 3.79 10.75 2.92
N LEU A 151 2.93 11.35 2.09
CA LEU A 151 1.49 11.44 2.33
C LEU A 151 0.80 10.08 2.37
N ILE A 152 1.27 9.11 1.57
CA ILE A 152 0.64 7.78 1.52
C ILE A 152 0.73 7.04 2.87
N THR A 153 1.69 7.38 3.72
CA THR A 153 1.87 6.75 5.03
C THR A 153 0.67 6.98 5.95
N GLU A 154 0.01 8.14 5.86
CA GLU A 154 -1.23 8.40 6.60
C GLU A 154 -2.33 7.40 6.20
N ALA A 155 -2.47 7.15 4.89
CA ALA A 155 -3.43 6.18 4.37
C ALA A 155 -3.09 4.74 4.79
N VAL A 156 -1.81 4.37 4.81
CA VAL A 156 -1.36 3.06 5.32
C VAL A 156 -1.82 2.88 6.76
N VAL A 157 -1.55 3.86 7.63
CA VAL A 157 -1.97 3.81 9.05
C VAL A 157 -3.49 3.74 9.15
N ALA A 158 -4.23 4.58 8.42
CA ALA A 158 -5.69 4.56 8.45
C ALA A 158 -6.26 3.18 8.03
N MET A 159 -5.71 2.56 6.99
CA MET A 159 -6.14 1.25 6.53
C MET A 159 -5.78 0.11 7.51
N GLU A 160 -4.64 0.19 8.20
CA GLU A 160 -4.27 -0.75 9.28
C GLU A 160 -5.28 -0.69 10.45
N PHE A 161 -5.85 0.47 10.72
CA PHE A 161 -6.93 0.63 11.70
C PHE A 161 -8.34 0.37 11.14
N GLU A 162 -8.43 -0.15 9.90
CA GLU A 162 -9.69 -0.40 9.19
C GLU A 162 -10.61 0.83 9.10
N SER A 163 -10.00 2.01 9.03
CA SER A 163 -10.69 3.29 9.11
C SER A 163 -11.66 3.52 7.96
N SER A 164 -12.70 4.31 8.23
CA SER A 164 -13.65 4.82 7.24
C SER A 164 -13.14 6.08 6.54
N ALA A 165 -13.73 6.45 5.40
CA ALA A 165 -13.46 7.76 4.80
C ALA A 165 -13.94 8.89 5.72
N GLU A 166 -15.02 8.68 6.48
CA GLU A 166 -15.48 9.62 7.50
C GLU A 166 -14.42 9.94 8.57
N ASP A 167 -13.69 8.94 9.06
CA ASP A 167 -12.62 9.13 10.07
C ASP A 167 -11.51 10.06 9.55
N LEU A 168 -11.03 9.82 8.32
CA LEU A 168 -10.04 10.69 7.66
C LEU A 168 -10.60 12.11 7.47
N ALA A 169 -11.86 12.21 7.05
CA ALA A 169 -12.55 13.47 6.86
C ALA A 169 -12.90 14.21 8.18
N ARG A 170 -12.79 13.56 9.34
CA ARG A 170 -12.97 14.19 10.66
C ARG A 170 -11.64 14.49 11.35
N THR A 171 -10.55 13.92 10.86
CA THR A 171 -9.21 14.18 11.37
C THR A 171 -8.82 15.62 11.02
N ILE A 172 -8.40 16.38 12.04
CA ILE A 172 -7.96 17.77 11.87
C ILE A 172 -6.59 17.77 11.22
N HIS A 173 -6.54 18.19 9.96
CA HIS A 173 -5.30 18.41 9.22
C HIS A 173 -4.78 19.83 9.45
N ALA A 174 -3.48 19.98 9.57
CA ALA A 174 -2.87 21.30 9.77
C ALA A 174 -2.99 22.16 8.50
N HIS A 175 -3.21 23.47 8.67
CA HIS A 175 -3.31 24.42 7.56
C HIS A 175 -2.18 25.47 7.58
N PRO A 176 -1.52 25.78 6.45
CA PRO A 176 -1.63 25.11 5.15
C PRO A 176 -0.67 23.92 5.03
N THR A 177 -1.16 22.74 4.62
CA THR A 177 -0.33 21.55 4.32
C THR A 177 -0.79 20.81 3.06
N LEU A 178 0.05 19.91 2.53
CA LEU A 178 -0.34 19.04 1.41
C LEU A 178 -1.31 17.94 1.85
N SER A 179 -1.26 17.50 3.11
CA SER A 179 -2.13 16.44 3.63
C SER A 179 -3.60 16.87 3.73
N GLU A 180 -3.90 18.18 3.73
CA GLU A 180 -5.29 18.66 3.56
C GLU A 180 -5.97 18.11 2.29
N ALA A 181 -5.20 17.70 1.27
CA ALA A 181 -5.74 17.03 0.10
C ALA A 181 -6.30 15.62 0.40
N LEU A 182 -5.74 14.88 1.38
CA LEU A 182 -6.33 13.62 1.86
C LEU A 182 -7.66 13.89 2.56
N HIS A 183 -7.69 14.89 3.45
CA HIS A 183 -8.91 15.33 4.13
C HIS A 183 -10.04 15.66 3.14
N GLU A 184 -9.75 16.51 2.15
CA GLU A 184 -10.73 16.89 1.15
C GLU A 184 -11.12 15.72 0.24
N ALA A 185 -10.17 14.86 -0.17
CA ALA A 185 -10.52 13.66 -0.93
C ALA A 185 -11.44 12.73 -0.12
N ALA A 186 -11.25 12.63 1.19
CA ALA A 186 -12.12 11.86 2.08
C ALA A 186 -13.51 12.48 2.21
N LEU A 187 -13.60 13.82 2.34
CA LEU A 187 -14.88 14.55 2.21
C LEU A 187 -15.54 14.30 0.84
N GLY A 188 -14.74 14.19 -0.21
CA GLY A 188 -15.19 13.94 -1.58
C GLY A 188 -15.87 12.60 -1.79
N VAL A 189 -15.60 11.59 -0.94
CA VAL A 189 -16.25 10.27 -1.01
C VAL A 189 -17.77 10.41 -0.87
N ASP A 190 -18.23 11.36 -0.07
CA ASP A 190 -19.66 11.69 0.13
C ASP A 190 -20.06 13.01 -0.54
N GLY A 191 -19.23 13.56 -1.43
CA GLY A 191 -19.54 14.79 -2.17
C GLY A 191 -19.63 16.06 -1.32
N ARG A 192 -18.89 16.12 -0.20
CA ARG A 192 -18.95 17.22 0.78
C ARG A 192 -17.63 17.99 0.94
N MET A 193 -16.81 18.03 -0.11
CA MET A 193 -15.60 18.87 -0.17
C MET A 193 -15.93 20.34 0.10
N ILE A 194 -15.03 21.04 0.78
CA ILE A 194 -15.20 22.46 1.10
C ILE A 194 -14.48 23.35 0.08
N HIS A 195 -13.37 22.85 -0.50
CA HIS A 195 -12.49 23.63 -1.36
C HIS A 195 -12.43 23.13 -2.82
N ALA A 196 -13.50 22.47 -3.29
CA ALA A 196 -13.60 21.93 -4.65
C ALA A 196 -13.69 23.00 -5.74
#